data_AF-A0A5N0T8S7-F1
#
_entry.id   AF-A0A5N0T8S7-F1
#
_cell.length_a   1.000
_cell.length_b   1.000
_cell.length_c   1.000
_cell.angle_alpha   90.00
_cell.angle_beta   90.00
_cell.angle_gamma   90.00
#
_symmetry.space_group_name_H-M   'P 1'
#
loop_
_entity.id
_entity.type
_entity.pdbx_description
1 polymer ?
#
loop_
_entity_poly.entity_id
_entity_poly.type
_entity_poly.pdbx_seq_one_letter_code
_entity_poly.pdbx_strand_id
1 'polypeptide(L)'
;MELALAEGTSISGIARQPWAPGRDSIRYHLDAGHLRGDLQQRAERALGLDYTTVVARVVEIAQRARTAALEAVEADDRAGVLRAGDAELRALGMLAASDETSEAEIQLRSAYRDVTAAVFRLARSDADTAERVAAELDNMHRPLLAEGVRDHATPKSRNEMES
;
A
#
# COMPACT_ATOMS: atom_id res chain seq x y z
N MET A 1 -8.31 17.80 10.48
CA MET A 1 -7.70 16.50 10.83
C MET A 1 -7.89 15.47 9.72
N GLU A 2 -9.14 15.09 9.41
CA GLU A 2 -9.45 14.03 8.44
C GLU A 2 -8.92 14.31 7.03
N LEU A 3 -9.02 15.56 6.57
CA LEU A 3 -8.42 15.98 5.30
C LEU A 3 -6.90 15.78 5.29
N ALA A 4 -6.21 16.16 6.37
CA ALA A 4 -4.76 16.00 6.49
C ALA A 4 -4.34 14.52 6.53
N LEU A 5 -5.17 13.65 7.13
CA LEU A 5 -4.98 12.18 7.07
C LEU A 5 -5.14 11.67 5.63
N ALA A 6 -6.18 12.11 4.93
CA ALA A 6 -6.43 11.72 3.53
C ALA A 6 -5.36 12.25 2.56
N GLU A 7 -4.68 13.33 2.91
CA GLU A 7 -3.53 13.90 2.18
C GLU A 7 -2.20 13.20 2.52
N GLY A 8 -2.20 12.21 3.44
CA GLY A 8 -1.02 11.43 3.79
C GLY A 8 -0.12 12.08 4.85
N THR A 9 -0.61 13.10 5.56
CA THR A 9 0.13 13.64 6.69
C THR A 9 0.19 12.59 7.80
N SER A 10 1.40 12.26 8.28
CA SER A 10 1.56 11.30 9.37
C SER A 10 0.80 11.74 10.63
N ILE A 11 0.28 10.79 11.42
CA ILE A 11 -0.41 11.07 12.69
C ILE A 11 0.46 11.95 13.62
N SER A 12 1.76 11.70 13.65
CA SER A 12 2.70 12.49 14.45
C SER A 12 2.84 13.93 13.93
N GLY A 13 2.80 14.12 12.61
CA GLY A 13 2.80 15.45 12.00
C GLY A 13 1.51 16.21 12.27
N ILE A 14 0.37 15.53 12.23
CA ILE A 14 -0.94 16.10 12.57
C ILE A 14 -0.97 16.49 14.06
N ALA A 15 -0.59 15.59 14.96
CA ALA A 15 -0.62 15.81 16.41
C ALA A 15 0.29 16.96 16.89
N ARG A 16 1.25 17.41 16.06
CA ARG A 16 2.10 18.58 16.34
C ARG A 16 1.45 19.90 15.94
N GLN A 17 0.31 19.88 15.24
CA GLN A 17 -0.40 21.09 14.84
C GLN A 17 -1.18 21.68 16.01
N PRO A 18 -1.21 23.02 16.19
CA PRO A 18 -1.92 23.66 17.31
C PRO A 18 -3.42 23.35 17.37
N TRP A 19 -4.02 23.03 16.23
CA TRP A 19 -5.44 22.73 16.09
C TRP A 19 -5.78 21.23 16.26
N ALA A 20 -4.77 20.36 16.28
CA ALA A 20 -5.00 18.93 16.22
C ALA A 20 -5.17 18.30 17.61
N PRO A 21 -5.99 17.24 17.73
CA PRO A 21 -6.06 16.46 18.95
C PRO A 21 -4.77 15.66 19.16
N GLY A 22 -4.61 15.15 20.38
CA GLY A 22 -3.46 14.32 20.75
C GLY A 22 -3.38 13.04 19.90
N ARG A 23 -2.16 12.50 19.76
CA ARG A 23 -1.86 11.31 18.94
C ARG A 23 -2.78 10.13 19.22
N ASP A 24 -3.06 9.85 20.50
CA ASP A 24 -3.89 8.70 20.89
C ASP A 24 -5.36 8.92 20.54
N SER A 25 -5.85 10.17 20.62
CA SER A 25 -7.19 10.52 20.16
C SER A 25 -7.34 10.38 18.65
N ILE A 26 -6.32 10.75 17.88
CA ILE A 26 -6.31 10.53 16.43
C ILE A 26 -6.38 9.03 16.12
N ARG A 27 -5.56 8.21 16.80
CA ARG A 27 -5.60 6.74 16.63
C ARG A 27 -6.96 6.16 16.99
N TYR A 28 -7.50 6.53 18.14
CA TYR A 28 -8.82 6.08 18.57
C TYR A 28 -9.90 6.44 17.54
N HIS A 29 -9.84 7.63 16.93
CA HIS A 29 -10.76 8.03 15.86
C HIS A 29 -10.65 7.16 14.61
N LEU A 30 -9.43 6.77 14.23
CA LEU A 30 -9.19 5.84 13.11
C LEU A 30 -9.71 4.44 13.43
N ASP A 31 -9.38 3.93 14.62
CA ASP A 31 -9.71 2.57 15.05
C ASP A 31 -11.22 2.40 15.27
N ALA A 32 -11.92 3.47 15.68
CA ALA A 32 -13.38 3.48 15.84
C ALA A 32 -14.14 3.56 14.51
N GLY A 33 -13.45 3.70 13.36
CA GLY A 33 -14.09 3.75 12.05
C GLY A 33 -14.97 4.98 11.84
N HIS A 34 -14.70 6.09 12.54
CA HIS A 34 -15.52 7.30 12.46
C HIS A 34 -15.26 8.14 11.20
N LEU A 35 -14.26 7.79 10.40
CA LEU A 35 -14.03 8.40 9.10
C LEU A 35 -15.09 7.94 8.09
N ARG A 36 -15.51 8.88 7.24
CA ARG A 36 -16.24 8.52 6.01
C ARG A 36 -15.42 7.50 5.23
N GLY A 37 -16.06 6.45 4.71
CA GLY A 37 -15.37 5.31 4.10
C GLY A 37 -14.41 5.69 2.96
N ASP A 38 -14.71 6.73 2.20
CA ASP A 38 -13.83 7.28 1.16
C ASP A 38 -12.55 7.93 1.72
N LEU A 39 -12.66 8.66 2.84
CA LEU A 39 -11.52 9.27 3.53
C LEU A 39 -10.69 8.22 4.29
N GLN A 40 -11.33 7.23 4.90
CA GLN A 40 -10.68 6.09 5.55
C GLN A 40 -9.78 5.36 4.55
N GLN A 41 -10.33 4.96 3.39
CA GLN A 41 -9.55 4.26 2.35
C GLN A 41 -8.38 5.10 1.83
N ARG A 42 -8.58 6.43 1.67
CA ARG A 42 -7.49 7.32 1.22
C ARG A 42 -6.41 7.46 2.28
N ALA A 43 -6.77 7.62 3.55
CA ALA A 43 -5.83 7.67 4.65
C ALA A 43 -5.05 6.37 4.82
N GLU A 44 -5.73 5.23 4.75
CA GLU A 44 -5.11 3.90 4.79
C GLU A 44 -4.10 3.71 3.67
N ARG A 45 -4.46 4.03 2.42
CA ARG A 45 -3.53 3.96 1.28
C ARG A 45 -2.34 4.90 1.45
N ALA A 46 -2.59 6.14 1.90
CA ALA A 46 -1.53 7.14 2.06
C ALA A 46 -0.54 6.77 3.17
N LEU A 47 -1.00 6.08 4.21
CA LEU A 47 -0.18 5.62 5.33
C LEU A 47 0.39 4.19 5.12
N GLY A 48 0.05 3.54 4.00
CA GLY A 48 0.41 2.14 3.76
C GLY A 48 -0.20 1.18 4.79
N LEU A 49 -1.38 1.52 5.29
CA LEU A 49 -2.21 0.74 6.20
C LEU A 49 -3.38 0.07 5.48
N ASP A 50 -3.52 0.27 4.18
CA ASP A 50 -4.50 -0.48 3.42
C ASP A 50 -4.19 -1.97 3.48
N TYR A 51 -5.26 -2.77 3.43
CA TYR A 51 -5.23 -4.20 3.61
C TYR A 51 -4.14 -4.89 2.76
N THR A 52 -4.05 -4.57 1.46
CA THR A 52 -3.05 -5.19 0.57
C THR A 52 -1.63 -4.89 1.03
N THR A 53 -1.33 -3.65 1.44
CA THR A 53 0.00 -3.27 1.95
C THR A 53 0.32 -4.01 3.26
N VAL A 54 -0.64 -4.08 4.18
CA VAL A 54 -0.44 -4.75 5.47
C VAL A 54 -0.16 -6.23 5.26
N VAL A 55 -1.00 -6.90 4.46
CA VAL A 55 -0.85 -8.32 4.15
C VAL A 55 0.49 -8.58 3.44
N ALA A 56 0.89 -7.74 2.48
CA ALA A 56 2.20 -7.85 1.82
C ALA A 56 3.37 -7.74 2.82
N ARG A 57 3.31 -6.82 3.79
CA ARG A 57 4.33 -6.70 4.85
C ARG A 57 4.39 -7.92 5.75
N VAL A 58 3.24 -8.53 6.05
CA VAL A 58 3.20 -9.77 6.85
C VAL A 58 3.88 -10.91 6.08
N VAL A 59 3.64 -11.03 4.77
CA VAL A 59 4.36 -11.99 3.91
C VAL A 59 5.86 -11.73 3.92
N GLU A 60 6.31 -10.49 3.77
CA GLU A 60 7.74 -10.15 3.84
C GLU A 60 8.38 -10.56 5.18
N ILE A 61 7.67 -10.38 6.29
CA ILE A 61 8.13 -10.80 7.62
C ILE A 61 8.28 -12.33 7.67
N ALA A 62 7.28 -13.08 7.17
CA ALA A 62 7.35 -14.53 7.11
C ALA A 62 8.55 -15.01 6.28
N GLN A 63 8.79 -14.39 5.12
CA GLN A 63 9.94 -14.71 4.27
C GLN A 63 11.28 -14.39 4.94
N ARG A 64 11.42 -13.22 5.55
CA ARG A 64 12.65 -12.85 6.28
C ARG A 64 12.91 -13.79 7.46
N ALA A 65 11.86 -14.18 8.17
CA ALA A 65 11.95 -15.17 9.24
C ALA A 65 12.43 -16.53 8.69
N ARG A 66 11.90 -16.98 7.55
CA ARG A 66 12.36 -18.20 6.86
C ARG A 66 13.84 -18.11 6.46
N THR A 67 14.27 -17.00 5.86
CA THR A 67 15.69 -16.78 5.51
C THR A 67 16.58 -16.80 6.75
N ALA A 68 16.20 -16.10 7.82
CA ALA A 68 16.94 -16.10 9.08
C ALA A 68 17.01 -17.50 9.71
N ALA A 69 15.97 -18.32 9.57
CA ALA A 69 16.00 -19.71 10.02
C ALA A 69 17.02 -20.53 9.23
N LEU A 70 17.10 -20.37 7.90
CA LEU A 70 18.08 -21.05 7.05
C LEU A 70 19.52 -20.63 7.40
N GLU A 71 19.77 -19.32 7.56
CA GLU A 71 21.08 -18.80 7.98
C GLU A 71 21.48 -19.33 9.36
N ALA A 72 20.53 -19.44 10.30
CA ALA A 72 20.78 -20.03 11.61
C ALA A 72 21.07 -21.54 11.55
N VAL A 73 20.44 -22.28 10.63
CA VAL A 73 20.77 -23.70 10.38
C VAL A 73 22.22 -23.83 9.88
N GLU A 74 22.63 -23.00 8.93
CA GLU A 74 23.99 -23.01 8.38
C GLU A 74 25.05 -22.69 9.46
N ALA A 75 24.69 -21.87 10.45
CA ALA A 75 25.53 -21.52 11.58
C ALA A 75 25.46 -22.49 12.79
N ASP A 76 24.68 -23.58 12.71
CA ASP A 76 24.34 -24.49 13.82
C ASP A 76 23.75 -23.77 15.06
N ASP A 77 23.11 -22.61 14.85
CA ASP A 77 22.38 -21.86 15.90
C ASP A 77 20.94 -22.36 16.03
N ARG A 78 20.77 -23.45 16.80
CA ARG A 78 19.44 -24.03 17.07
C ARG A 78 18.46 -23.05 17.71
N ALA A 79 18.93 -22.12 18.55
CA ALA A 79 18.09 -21.13 19.20
C ALA A 79 17.63 -20.04 18.21
N GLY A 80 18.49 -19.69 17.25
CA GLY A 80 18.16 -18.85 16.11
C GLY A 80 17.05 -19.45 15.26
N VAL A 81 17.18 -20.74 14.90
CA VAL A 81 16.17 -21.47 14.10
C VAL A 81 14.79 -21.43 14.77
N LEU A 82 14.70 -21.76 16.06
CA LEU A 82 13.42 -21.77 16.78
C LEU A 82 12.76 -20.40 16.87
N ARG A 83 13.55 -19.35 17.13
CA ARG A 83 13.03 -17.97 17.20
C ARG A 83 12.55 -17.48 15.84
N ALA A 84 13.30 -17.78 14.78
CA ALA A 84 12.91 -17.45 13.42
C ALA A 84 11.64 -18.22 13.01
N GLY A 85 11.54 -19.51 13.34
CA GLY A 85 10.33 -20.31 13.10
C GLY A 85 9.09 -19.80 13.84
N ASP A 86 9.20 -19.38 15.10
CA ASP A 86 8.10 -18.76 15.86
C ASP A 86 7.66 -17.42 15.23
N ALA A 87 8.62 -16.61 14.75
CA ALA A 87 8.30 -15.38 14.03
C ALA A 87 7.56 -15.65 12.71
N GLU A 88 7.99 -16.67 11.94
CA GLU A 88 7.31 -17.11 10.72
C GLU A 88 5.89 -17.58 11.03
N LEU A 89 5.72 -18.48 12.02
CA LEU A 89 4.40 -18.99 12.41
C LEU A 89 3.43 -17.90 12.83
N ARG A 90 3.89 -16.87 13.55
CA ARG A 90 3.04 -15.73 13.93
C ARG A 90 2.63 -14.91 12.71
N ALA A 91 3.55 -14.67 11.78
CA ALA A 91 3.23 -13.96 10.54
C ALA A 91 2.22 -14.75 9.69
N LEU A 92 2.42 -16.05 9.51
CA LEU A 92 1.48 -16.92 8.81
C LEU A 92 0.13 -17.01 9.52
N GLY A 93 0.10 -17.03 10.85
CA GLY A 93 -1.13 -16.97 11.64
C GLY A 93 -1.92 -15.68 11.40
N MET A 94 -1.24 -14.54 11.26
CA MET A 94 -1.88 -13.27 10.91
C MET A 94 -2.46 -13.29 9.48
N LEU A 95 -1.78 -13.93 8.52
CA LEU A 95 -2.30 -14.11 7.16
C LEU A 95 -3.55 -14.99 7.15
N ALA A 96 -3.51 -16.13 7.84
CA ALA A 96 -4.64 -17.04 7.92
C ALA A 96 -5.88 -16.39 8.56
N ALA A 97 -5.68 -15.52 9.56
CA ALA A 97 -6.76 -14.76 10.18
C ALA A 97 -7.34 -13.65 9.27
N SER A 98 -6.65 -13.32 8.17
CA SER A 98 -7.08 -12.30 7.21
C SER A 98 -7.87 -12.88 6.03
N ASP A 99 -8.29 -14.16 6.09
CA ASP A 99 -8.91 -14.89 4.96
C ASP A 99 -8.02 -15.00 3.71
N GLU A 100 -6.71 -14.77 3.84
CA GLU A 100 -5.77 -14.95 2.74
C GLU A 100 -5.31 -16.40 2.66
N THR A 101 -5.48 -16.99 1.48
CA THR A 101 -5.20 -18.42 1.26
C THR A 101 -3.85 -18.66 0.58
N SER A 102 -3.17 -17.61 0.08
CA SER A 102 -1.95 -17.76 -0.72
C SER A 102 -0.99 -16.56 -0.61
N GLU A 103 0.22 -16.81 -0.10
CA GLU A 103 1.35 -15.83 -0.11
C GLU A 103 1.66 -15.34 -1.54
N ALA A 104 1.59 -16.24 -2.53
CA ALA A 104 1.91 -15.92 -3.91
C ALA A 104 0.91 -14.93 -4.52
N GLU A 105 -0.38 -15.07 -4.22
CA GLU A 105 -1.41 -14.14 -4.70
C GLU A 105 -1.31 -12.76 -4.06
N ILE A 106 -0.90 -12.70 -2.78
CA ILE A 106 -0.63 -11.44 -2.08
C ILE A 106 0.54 -10.72 -2.73
N GLN A 107 1.65 -11.43 -2.96
CA GLN A 107 2.84 -10.87 -3.61
C GLN A 107 2.52 -10.36 -5.01
N LEU A 108 1.75 -11.14 -5.77
CA LEU A 108 1.30 -10.74 -7.10
C LEU A 108 0.46 -9.47 -7.05
N ARG A 109 -0.49 -9.36 -6.10
CA ARG A 109 -1.29 -8.13 -5.88
C ARG A 109 -0.42 -6.93 -5.49
N SER A 110 0.55 -7.12 -4.61
CA SER A 110 1.50 -6.06 -4.22
C SER A 110 2.35 -5.60 -5.40
N ALA A 111 2.91 -6.55 -6.16
CA ALA A 111 3.72 -6.26 -7.35
C ALA A 111 2.89 -5.52 -8.42
N TYR A 112 1.66 -5.97 -8.69
CA TYR A 112 0.76 -5.27 -9.60
C TYR A 112 0.50 -3.83 -9.18
N ARG A 113 0.31 -3.57 -7.88
CA ARG A 113 0.14 -2.22 -7.36
C ARG A 113 1.38 -1.36 -7.58
N ASP A 114 2.57 -1.87 -7.26
CA ASP A 114 3.81 -1.12 -7.41
C ASP A 114 4.11 -0.79 -8.88
N VAL A 115 3.90 -1.77 -9.76
CA VAL A 115 4.00 -1.57 -11.22
C VAL A 115 2.98 -0.55 -11.69
N THR A 116 1.71 -0.66 -11.25
CA THR A 116 0.65 0.30 -11.61
C THR A 116 1.04 1.72 -11.15
N ALA A 117 1.52 1.88 -9.92
CA ALA A 117 1.96 3.17 -9.39
C ALA A 117 3.21 3.72 -10.12
N ALA A 118 4.12 2.86 -10.57
CA ALA A 118 5.26 3.26 -11.39
C ALA A 118 4.80 3.73 -12.78
N VAL A 119 3.90 2.97 -13.42
CA VAL A 119 3.31 3.31 -14.72
C VAL A 119 2.59 4.66 -14.66
N PHE A 120 1.73 4.90 -13.66
CA PHE A 120 1.05 6.19 -13.51
C PHE A 120 2.00 7.35 -13.24
N ARG A 121 3.07 7.14 -12.46
CA ARG A 121 4.11 8.16 -12.26
C ARG A 121 4.84 8.50 -13.55
N LEU A 122 5.18 7.48 -14.33
CA LEU A 122 5.87 7.64 -15.61
C LEU A 122 4.98 8.36 -16.63
N ALA A 123 3.72 7.92 -16.76
CA ALA A 123 2.72 8.54 -17.64
C ALA A 123 2.49 10.03 -17.32
N ARG A 124 2.54 10.40 -16.04
CA ARG A 124 2.42 11.81 -15.62
C ARG A 124 3.62 12.66 -16.01
N SER A 125 4.81 12.06 -16.16
CA SER A 125 6.03 12.78 -16.52
C SER A 125 6.29 12.86 -18.03
N ASP A 126 5.72 11.95 -18.81
CA ASP A 126 5.93 11.86 -20.26
C ASP A 126 4.66 11.38 -20.96
N ALA A 127 4.07 12.28 -21.76
CA ALA A 127 2.84 12.02 -22.50
C ALA A 127 3.02 10.98 -23.61
N ASP A 128 4.21 10.87 -24.22
CA ASP A 128 4.45 9.85 -25.26
C ASP A 128 4.47 8.45 -24.65
N THR A 129 5.12 8.30 -23.48
CA THR A 129 5.07 7.06 -22.72
C THR A 129 3.65 6.71 -22.26
N ALA A 130 2.88 7.70 -21.80
CA ALA A 130 1.49 7.49 -21.42
C ALA A 130 0.65 6.93 -22.58
N GLU A 131 0.79 7.49 -23.78
CA GLU A 131 0.04 7.03 -24.95
C GLU A 131 0.46 5.62 -25.38
N ARG A 132 1.76 5.28 -25.32
CA ARG A 132 2.24 3.91 -25.61
C ARG A 132 1.66 2.89 -24.64
N VAL A 133 1.64 3.22 -23.34
CA VAL A 133 1.02 2.36 -22.33
C VAL A 133 -0.49 2.22 -22.57
N ALA A 134 -1.17 3.32 -22.87
CA ALA A 134 -2.60 3.31 -23.15
C ALA A 134 -2.95 2.48 -24.39
N ALA A 135 -2.17 2.59 -25.47
CA ALA A 135 -2.32 1.78 -26.67
C ALA A 135 -2.15 0.28 -26.39
N GLU A 136 -1.18 -0.09 -25.54
CA GLU A 136 -1.01 -1.49 -25.14
C GLU A 136 -2.20 -1.99 -24.30
N LEU A 137 -2.72 -1.16 -23.39
CA LEU A 137 -3.94 -1.48 -22.63
C LEU A 137 -5.17 -1.63 -23.53
N ASP A 138 -5.29 -0.81 -24.58
CA ASP A 138 -6.34 -0.95 -25.60
C ASP A 138 -6.21 -2.27 -26.37
N ASN A 139 -5.00 -2.66 -26.76
CA ASN A 139 -4.71 -3.96 -27.41
C ASN A 139 -5.06 -5.15 -26.50
N MET A 140 -4.89 -4.99 -25.19
CA MET A 140 -5.30 -5.97 -24.19
C MET A 140 -6.80 -5.94 -23.87
N HIS A 141 -7.59 -5.13 -24.59
CA HIS A 141 -9.01 -4.92 -24.35
C HIS A 141 -9.31 -4.39 -22.93
N ARG A 142 -8.54 -3.39 -22.49
CA ARG A 142 -8.68 -2.67 -21.21
C ARG A 142 -8.88 -1.15 -21.40
N PRO A 143 -9.89 -0.72 -22.18
CA PRO A 143 -10.02 0.68 -22.59
C PRO A 143 -10.25 1.67 -21.43
N LEU A 144 -10.94 1.27 -20.36
CA LEU A 144 -11.13 2.12 -19.18
C LEU A 144 -9.83 2.43 -18.44
N LEU A 145 -8.88 1.48 -18.44
CA LEU A 145 -7.55 1.71 -17.85
C LEU A 145 -6.70 2.58 -18.78
N ALA A 146 -6.80 2.38 -20.09
CA ALA A 146 -6.13 3.20 -21.09
C ALA A 146 -6.56 4.68 -20.99
N GLU A 147 -7.86 4.94 -20.86
CA GLU A 147 -8.43 6.28 -20.63
C GLU A 147 -7.86 6.90 -19.34
N GLY A 148 -7.86 6.16 -18.23
CA GLY A 148 -7.28 6.64 -16.97
C GLY A 148 -5.80 7.02 -17.07
N VAL A 149 -5.00 6.27 -17.82
CA VAL A 149 -3.58 6.61 -18.07
C VAL A 149 -3.44 7.92 -18.85
N ARG A 150 -4.26 8.11 -19.90
CA ARG A 150 -4.27 9.35 -20.71
C ARG A 150 -4.68 10.57 -19.88
N ASP A 151 -5.75 10.44 -19.08
CA ASP A 151 -6.24 11.51 -18.21
C ASP A 151 -5.19 11.99 -17.20
N HIS A 152 -4.33 11.09 -16.73
CA HIS A 152 -3.25 11.44 -15.80
C HIS A 152 -2.04 12.11 -16.46
N ALA A 153 -1.86 11.98 -17.78
CA ALA A 153 -0.78 12.59 -18.55
C ALA A 153 -1.07 14.05 -18.94
N THR A 154 -2.35 14.37 -19.20
CA THR A 154 -2.83 15.74 -19.39
C THR A 154 -3.56 16.20 -18.13
N PRO A 155 -2.86 16.73 -17.10
CA PRO A 155 -3.57 17.31 -15.97
C PRO A 155 -4.45 18.43 -16.50
N LYS A 156 -5.78 18.24 -16.51
CA LYS A 156 -6.75 19.31 -16.74
C LYS A 156 -6.30 20.47 -15.88
N SER A 157 -5.87 21.55 -16.53
CA SER A 157 -5.28 22.67 -15.82
C SER A 157 -6.34 23.13 -14.82
N ARG A 158 -5.95 23.29 -13.55
CA ARG A 158 -6.88 23.56 -12.45
C ARG A 158 -7.71 24.84 -12.66
N ASN A 159 -7.31 25.67 -13.63
CA ASN A 159 -7.97 26.89 -14.08
C ASN A 159 -9.22 26.66 -14.95
N GLU A 160 -9.45 25.46 -15.51
CA GLU A 160 -10.64 25.18 -16.34
C GLU A 160 -11.87 24.74 -15.53
N MET A 161 -11.75 24.47 -14.22
CA MET A 161 -12.88 24.09 -13.36
C MET A 161 -13.44 25.24 -12.52
N GLU A 162 -12.85 26.44 -12.60
CA GLU A 162 -13.35 27.65 -11.90
C GLU A 162 -14.04 28.66 -12.86
N SER A 163 -14.23 28.31 -14.13
CA SER A 163 -14.99 29.10 -15.12
C SER A 163 -16.31 28.42 -15.47
#